data_AF-A0A2X2JNN1-F1
#
_entry.id   AF-A0A2X2JNN1-F1
#
_cell.length_a   1.000
_cell.length_b   1.000
_cell.length_c   1.000
_cell.angle_alpha   90.00
_cell.angle_beta   90.00
_cell.angle_gamma   90.00
#
_symmetry.space_group_name_H-M   'P 1'
#
loop_
_entity.id
_entity.type
_entity.pdbx_description
1 polymer ?
#
loop_
_entity_poly.entity_id
_entity_poly.type
_entity_poly.pdbx_seq_one_letter_code
_entity_poly.pdbx_strand_id
1 'polypeptide(L)'
;MNRCISAATSCLYGISEAAVLAAGYAPAIGFIHSGKPLSFVYDIADIIKFDSVVPKAFEIAARQPAEPDKEVRLACRDIFRSTKLTGKLIPLIEEVLAAGEIEPPQPAPDMLPPAIPEPETLGDSGHRGRG
;
A
#
# COMPACT_ATOMS: atom_id res chain seq x y z
N MET A 1 -0.75 4.77 23.27
CA MET A 1 -0.17 5.56 22.17
C MET A 1 0.66 4.72 21.20
N ASN A 2 1.85 4.25 21.60
CA ASN A 2 2.74 3.47 20.70
C ASN A 2 2.06 2.26 20.05
N ARG A 3 1.19 1.54 20.77
CA ARG A 3 0.39 0.44 20.22
C ARG A 3 -0.44 0.85 19.01
N CYS A 4 -1.13 2.00 19.07
CA CYS A 4 -1.92 2.50 17.96
C CYS A 4 -1.05 2.82 16.74
N ILE A 5 0.10 3.46 16.96
CA ILE A 5 1.05 3.77 15.87
C ILE A 5 1.56 2.48 15.23
N SER A 6 2.00 1.51 16.04
CA SER A 6 2.47 0.21 15.54
C SER A 6 1.41 -0.55 14.76
N ALA A 7 0.15 -0.54 15.23
CA ALA A 7 -0.95 -1.15 14.50
C ALA A 7 -1.22 -0.45 13.16
N ALA A 8 -1.15 0.88 13.14
CA ALA A 8 -1.41 1.69 11.96
C ALA A 8 -0.31 1.51 10.90
N THR A 9 0.96 1.60 11.31
CA THR A 9 2.09 1.39 10.39
C THR A 9 2.16 -0.05 9.89
N SER A 10 1.84 -1.04 10.72
CA SER A 10 1.74 -2.44 10.27
C SER A 10 0.68 -2.62 9.18
N CYS A 11 -0.48 -1.96 9.29
CA CYS A 11 -1.49 -1.96 8.22
C CYS A 11 -0.97 -1.30 6.93
N LEU A 12 -0.27 -0.17 7.06
CA LEU A 12 0.29 0.54 5.92
C LEU A 12 1.39 -0.26 5.22
N TYR A 13 2.26 -0.94 5.98
CA TYR A 13 3.28 -1.80 5.41
C TYR A 13 2.67 -2.97 4.66
N GLY A 14 1.61 -3.60 5.18
CA GLY A 14 0.94 -4.71 4.49
C GLY A 14 0.35 -4.31 3.13
N ILE A 15 -0.30 -3.14 3.03
CA ILE A 15 -0.86 -2.67 1.74
C ILE A 15 0.24 -2.16 0.79
N SER A 16 1.34 -1.63 1.34
CA SER A 16 2.49 -1.20 0.55
C SER A 16 3.26 -2.39 -0.02
N GLU A 17 3.45 -3.46 0.75
CA GLU A 17 4.03 -4.71 0.28
C GLU A 17 3.20 -5.32 -0.86
N ALA A 18 1.87 -5.33 -0.71
CA ALA A 18 0.97 -5.79 -1.77
C ALA A 18 1.12 -4.95 -3.05
N ALA A 19 1.26 -3.62 -2.93
CA ALA A 19 1.47 -2.74 -4.09
C ALA A 19 2.84 -2.96 -4.75
N VAL A 20 3.91 -3.11 -3.96
CA VAL A 20 5.26 -3.43 -4.46
C VAL A 20 5.27 -4.74 -5.24
N LEU A 21 4.65 -5.79 -4.70
CA LEU A 21 4.55 -7.08 -5.38
C LEU A 21 3.67 -7.01 -6.64
N ALA A 22 2.55 -6.30 -6.59
CA ALA A 22 1.66 -6.13 -7.74
C ALA A 22 2.31 -5.35 -8.89
N ALA A 23 3.20 -4.40 -8.57
CA ALA A 23 4.01 -3.67 -9.55
C ALA A 23 5.21 -4.49 -10.08
N GLY A 24 5.44 -5.71 -9.57
CA GLY A 24 6.51 -6.59 -10.02
C GLY A 24 7.89 -6.30 -9.41
N TYR A 25 7.95 -5.50 -8.34
CA TYR A 25 9.19 -5.16 -7.65
C TYR A 25 9.47 -6.04 -6.43
N ALA A 26 10.73 -6.05 -5.99
CA ALA A 26 11.18 -6.85 -4.86
C ALA A 26 11.09 -6.06 -3.53
N PRO A 27 10.31 -6.53 -2.53
CA PRO A 27 10.19 -5.86 -1.21
C PRO A 27 11.52 -5.67 -0.47
N ALA A 28 12.50 -6.54 -0.70
CA ALA A 28 13.76 -6.56 0.04
C ALA A 28 14.80 -5.54 -0.47
N ILE A 29 14.62 -4.97 -1.66
CA ILE A 29 15.60 -4.08 -2.31
C ILE A 29 15.18 -2.63 -2.12
N GLY A 30 15.52 -2.07 -0.95
CA GLY A 30 15.25 -0.65 -0.63
C GLY A 30 16.43 0.27 -0.96
N PHE A 31 16.16 1.57 -0.86
CA PHE A 31 17.07 2.70 -1.06
C PHE A 31 17.52 3.30 0.27
N ILE A 32 16.58 3.80 1.09
CA ILE A 32 16.90 4.43 2.39
C ILE A 32 17.02 3.35 3.45
N HIS A 33 16.05 2.44 3.51
CA HIS A 33 16.14 1.23 4.30
C HIS A 33 16.85 0.14 3.50
N SER A 34 17.75 -0.61 4.14
CA SER A 34 18.47 -1.72 3.51
C SER A 34 18.72 -2.86 4.49
N GLY A 35 19.03 -4.05 3.96
CA GLY A 35 19.38 -5.24 4.75
C GLY A 35 18.21 -5.92 5.48
N LYS A 36 16.96 -5.50 5.22
CA LYS A 36 15.75 -6.12 5.79
C LYS A 36 14.84 -6.68 4.68
N PRO A 37 14.05 -7.74 4.96
CA PRO A 37 13.13 -8.32 3.96
C PRO A 37 12.08 -7.36 3.39
N LEU A 38 11.75 -6.28 4.12
CA LEU A 38 10.73 -5.29 3.77
C LEU A 38 11.33 -3.89 3.54
N SER A 39 12.60 -3.81 3.15
CA SER A 39 13.31 -2.54 3.02
C SER A 39 12.60 -1.55 2.10
N PHE A 40 12.21 -1.96 0.90
CA PHE A 40 11.52 -1.08 -0.06
C PHE A 40 10.09 -0.73 0.39
N VAL A 41 9.44 -1.65 1.10
CA VAL A 41 8.12 -1.41 1.69
C VAL A 41 8.17 -0.26 2.70
N TYR A 42 9.23 -0.18 3.51
CA TYR A 42 9.42 0.93 4.44
C TYR A 42 9.68 2.25 3.72
N ASP A 43 10.49 2.26 2.66
CA ASP A 43 10.76 3.47 1.87
C ASP A 43 9.48 4.06 1.30
N ILE A 44 8.65 3.24 0.66
CA ILE A 44 7.40 3.69 0.03
C ILE A 44 6.35 4.09 1.08
N ALA A 45 6.17 3.28 2.12
CA ALA A 45 5.18 3.58 3.16
C ALA A 45 5.52 4.87 3.93
N ASP A 46 6.80 5.14 4.14
CA ASP A 46 7.26 6.30 4.91
C ASP A 46 7.03 7.64 4.22
N ILE A 47 6.90 7.65 2.89
CA ILE A 47 6.54 8.85 2.12
C ILE A 47 5.14 9.35 2.54
N ILE A 48 4.20 8.43 2.78
CA ILE A 48 2.77 8.76 2.96
C ILE A 48 2.25 8.52 4.38
N LYS A 49 3.05 7.93 5.29
CA LYS A 49 2.55 7.49 6.61
C LYS A 49 1.94 8.62 7.43
N PHE A 50 2.39 9.85 7.24
CA PHE A 50 1.94 11.02 7.97
C PHE A 50 0.71 11.70 7.37
N ASP A 51 0.30 11.33 6.16
CA ASP A 51 -0.85 11.98 5.49
C ASP A 51 -2.18 11.60 6.15
N SER A 52 -2.30 10.37 6.61
CA SER A 52 -3.58 9.86 7.14
C SER A 52 -3.45 8.81 8.25
N VAL A 53 -2.56 7.83 8.08
CA VAL A 53 -2.47 6.67 8.99
C VAL A 53 -1.94 7.05 10.37
N VAL A 54 -0.84 7.81 10.44
CA VAL A 54 -0.29 8.27 11.72
C VAL A 54 -1.24 9.24 12.44
N PRO A 55 -1.77 10.31 11.82
CA PRO A 55 -2.77 11.17 12.46
C PRO A 55 -3.98 10.41 13.00
N LYS A 56 -4.47 9.41 12.25
CA LYS A 56 -5.58 8.56 12.71
C LYS A 56 -5.22 7.73 13.95
N ALA A 57 -3.98 7.23 14.03
CA ALA A 57 -3.50 6.52 15.21
C ALA A 57 -3.47 7.42 16.46
N PHE A 58 -3.05 8.69 16.32
CA PHE A 58 -3.11 9.69 17.39
C PHE A 58 -4.55 9.95 17.84
N GLU A 59 -5.47 10.17 16.89
CA GLU A 59 -6.89 10.39 17.17
C GLU A 59 -7.51 9.23 17.96
N ILE A 60 -7.26 7.98 17.55
CA ILE A 60 -7.79 6.80 18.23
C ILE A 60 -7.14 6.64 19.60
N ALA A 61 -5.83 6.83 19.71
CA ALA A 61 -5.13 6.73 20.99
C ALA A 61 -5.67 7.72 22.04
N ALA A 62 -6.04 8.94 21.62
CA ALA A 62 -6.58 9.97 22.51
C ALA A 62 -7.92 9.56 23.16
N ARG A 63 -8.70 8.68 22.51
CA ARG A 63 -9.99 8.16 23.04
C ARG A 63 -9.84 7.08 24.11
N GLN A 64 -8.63 6.56 24.30
CA GLN A 64 -8.34 5.45 25.23
C GLN A 64 -9.25 4.22 25.00
N PRO A 65 -9.33 3.69 23.78
CA PRO A 65 -10.21 2.58 23.46
C PRO A 65 -9.82 1.31 24.20
N ALA A 66 -10.80 0.45 24.48
CA ALA A 66 -10.57 -0.86 25.08
C ALA A 66 -9.78 -1.79 24.14
N GLU A 67 -10.03 -1.71 22.83
CA GLU A 67 -9.40 -2.54 21.79
C GLU A 67 -8.64 -1.67 20.75
N PRO A 68 -7.53 -1.00 21.12
CA PRO A 68 -6.86 -0.03 20.26
C PRO A 68 -6.43 -0.60 18.91
N ASP A 69 -5.89 -1.82 18.90
CA ASP A 69 -5.36 -2.43 17.67
C ASP A 69 -6.49 -2.74 16.68
N LYS A 70 -7.66 -3.17 17.17
CA LYS A 70 -8.84 -3.46 16.35
C LYS A 70 -9.41 -2.19 15.74
N GLU A 71 -9.60 -1.15 16.55
CA GLU A 71 -10.11 0.14 16.07
C GLU A 71 -9.19 0.78 15.03
N VAL A 72 -7.88 0.75 15.27
CA VAL A 72 -6.89 1.26 14.31
C VAL A 72 -6.93 0.49 12.99
N ARG A 73 -6.98 -0.86 13.05
CA ARG A 73 -7.03 -1.69 11.84
C ARG A 73 -8.28 -1.43 11.00
N LEU A 74 -9.44 -1.28 11.65
CA LEU A 74 -10.70 -0.92 10.98
C LEU A 74 -10.61 0.46 10.32
N ALA A 75 -10.08 1.45 11.06
CA ALA A 75 -9.89 2.79 10.52
C ALA A 75 -8.91 2.83 9.35
N CYS A 76 -7.78 2.12 9.43
CA CYS A 76 -6.81 2.01 8.33
C CYS A 76 -7.45 1.38 7.10
N ARG A 77 -8.20 0.28 7.26
CA ARG A 77 -8.94 -0.35 6.15
C ARG A 77 -9.88 0.63 5.47
N ASP A 78 -10.63 1.40 6.25
CA ASP A 78 -11.60 2.35 5.72
C ASP A 78 -10.92 3.54 5.02
N ILE A 79 -9.78 4.01 5.54
CA ILE A 79 -8.91 4.99 4.88
C ILE A 79 -8.42 4.44 3.53
N PHE A 80 -7.84 3.23 3.51
CA PHE A 80 -7.28 2.64 2.30
C PHE A 80 -8.34 2.47 1.20
N ARG A 81 -9.53 2.02 1.59
CA ARG A 81 -10.66 1.86 0.66
C ARG A 81 -11.17 3.21 0.13
N SER A 82 -11.45 4.15 1.02
CA SER A 82 -12.03 5.45 0.63
C SER A 82 -11.06 6.30 -0.20
N THR A 83 -9.77 6.18 0.04
CA THR A 83 -8.72 6.92 -0.69
C THR A 83 -8.21 6.20 -1.93
N LYS A 84 -8.65 4.95 -2.17
CA LYS A 84 -8.12 4.04 -3.20
C LYS A 84 -6.59 3.90 -3.12
N LEU A 85 -6.05 3.74 -1.91
CA LEU A 85 -4.62 3.88 -1.64
C LEU A 85 -3.75 2.93 -2.48
N THR A 86 -4.15 1.66 -2.64
CA THR A 86 -3.40 0.70 -3.47
C THR A 86 -3.21 1.18 -4.90
N GLY A 87 -4.25 1.76 -5.50
CA GLY A 87 -4.18 2.29 -6.87
C GLY A 87 -3.33 3.56 -7.00
N LYS A 88 -3.04 4.24 -5.89
CA LYS A 88 -2.13 5.40 -5.83
C LYS A 88 -0.68 4.99 -5.54
N LEU A 89 -0.48 3.89 -4.80
CA LEU A 89 0.84 3.38 -4.45
C LEU A 89 1.63 2.91 -5.67
N ILE A 90 0.97 2.26 -6.64
CA ILE A 90 1.67 1.79 -7.86
C ILE A 90 2.26 2.98 -8.65
N PRO A 91 1.49 4.02 -9.03
CA PRO A 91 2.06 5.20 -9.66
C PRO A 91 3.16 5.89 -8.83
N LEU A 92 3.01 5.94 -7.50
CA LEU A 92 4.03 6.50 -6.62
C LEU A 92 5.34 5.71 -6.68
N ILE A 93 5.27 4.38 -6.70
CA ILE A 93 6.44 3.51 -6.82
C ILE A 93 7.17 3.79 -8.15
N GLU A 94 6.42 3.86 -9.26
CA GLU A 94 6.98 4.18 -10.59
C GLU A 94 7.64 5.57 -10.60
N GLU A 95 7.00 6.57 -9.99
CA GLU A 95 7.55 7.93 -9.89
C GLU A 95 8.88 7.95 -9.12
N VAL A 96 8.94 7.24 -7.98
CA VAL A 96 10.16 7.12 -7.17
C VAL A 96 11.29 6.45 -7.96
N LEU A 97 10.99 5.40 -8.72
CA LEU A 97 11.99 4.68 -9.50
C LEU A 97 12.43 5.45 -10.76
N ALA A 98 11.52 6.18 -11.40
CA ALA A 98 11.81 7.01 -12.56
C ALA A 98 12.81 8.14 -12.26
N ALA A 99 12.91 8.57 -11.00
CA ALA A 99 13.92 9.52 -10.56
C ALA A 99 15.37 9.01 -10.75
N GLY A 100 15.57 7.72 -10.99
CA GLY A 100 16.86 7.16 -11.37
C GLY A 100 17.32 7.48 -12.80
N GLU A 101 16.46 8.11 -13.62
CA GLU A 101 16.74 8.48 -15.03
C GLU A 101 17.21 7.28 -15.90
N ILE A 102 16.80 6.07 -15.51
CA ILE A 102 17.04 4.84 -16.26
C ILE A 102 15.73 4.43 -16.94
N GLU A 103 15.81 4.09 -18.23
CA GLU A 103 14.65 3.62 -18.98
C GLU A 103 14.10 2.32 -18.34
N PRO A 104 12.78 2.23 -18.06
CA PRO A 104 12.18 1.02 -17.53
C PRO A 104 12.39 -0.18 -18.48
N PRO A 105 12.46 -1.41 -17.93
CA PRO A 105 12.61 -2.59 -18.75
C PRO A 105 11.41 -2.76 -19.69
N GLN A 106 11.68 -2.92 -20.99
CA GLN A 106 10.64 -3.23 -21.97
C GLN A 106 10.21 -4.71 -21.84
N PRO A 107 8.94 -5.05 -22.11
CA PRO A 107 8.52 -6.44 -22.18
C PRO A 107 9.37 -7.24 -23.17
N ALA A 108 9.66 -8.51 -22.84
CA ALA A 108 10.39 -9.39 -23.75
C ALA A 108 9.60 -9.61 -25.06
N PRO A 109 10.25 -9.79 -26.22
CA PRO A 109 9.56 -9.93 -27.51
C PRO A 109 8.57 -11.10 -27.60
N ASP A 110 8.78 -12.14 -26.78
CA ASP A 110 7.96 -13.35 -26.70
C ASP A 110 6.94 -13.33 -25.55
N MET A 111 6.84 -12.23 -24.80
CA MET A 111 5.81 -12.04 -23.80
C MET A 111 4.43 -12.06 -24.45
N LEU A 112 3.63 -13.06 -24.09
CA LEU A 112 2.23 -13.10 -24.47
C LEU A 112 1.44 -12.06 -23.68
N PRO A 113 0.49 -11.36 -24.31
CA PRO A 113 -0.42 -10.49 -23.57
C PRO A 113 -1.23 -11.32 -22.54
N PRO A 114 -1.80 -10.67 -21.51
CA PRO A 114 -2.72 -11.33 -20.60
C PRO A 114 -3.79 -12.13 -21.38
N ALA A 115 -3.94 -13.41 -21.03
CA ALA A 115 -4.90 -14.29 -21.70
C ALA A 115 -6.36 -13.83 -21.50
N ILE A 116 -6.60 -13.10 -20.42
CA ILE A 116 -7.89 -12.48 -20.10
C ILE A 116 -7.72 -10.98 -20.35
N PRO A 117 -8.51 -10.37 -21.26
CA PRO A 117 -8.46 -8.93 -21.47
C PRO A 117 -8.87 -8.19 -20.19
N GLU A 118 -8.23 -7.06 -19.93
CA GLU A 118 -8.59 -6.18 -18.81
C GLU A 118 -10.06 -5.74 -18.95
N PRO A 119 -10.87 -5.83 -17.88
CA PRO A 119 -12.21 -5.28 -17.91
C PRO A 119 -12.17 -3.76 -18.12
N GLU A 120 -13.15 -3.20 -18.81
CA GLU A 120 -13.24 -1.74 -19.08
C GLU A 120 -13.24 -0.89 -17.80
N THR A 121 -13.55 -1.48 -16.64
CA THR A 121 -13.57 -0.81 -15.34
C THR A 121 -12.91 -1.66 -14.25
N LEU A 122 -12.02 -1.04 -13.45
CA LEU A 122 -11.55 -1.56 -12.16
C LEU A 122 -12.71 -1.53 -11.14
N GLY A 123 -13.61 -2.52 -11.25
CA GLY A 123 -14.66 -2.82 -10.29
C GLY A 123 -16.05 -2.30 -10.67
N ASP A 124 -16.95 -3.21 -11.05
CA ASP A 124 -18.08 -3.64 -10.21
C ASP A 124 -18.94 -4.67 -11.00
N SER A 125 -18.65 -5.95 -10.80
CA SER A 125 -19.57 -7.04 -11.17
C SER A 125 -19.85 -7.94 -9.96
N GLY A 126 -19.73 -7.36 -8.76
CA GLY A 126 -19.85 -8.04 -7.47
C GLY A 126 -20.95 -7.42 -6.60
N HIS A 127 -22.06 -7.04 -7.20
CA HIS A 127 -23.30 -6.71 -6.51
C HIS A 127 -23.69 -7.88 -5.59
N ARG A 128 -23.43 -7.76 -4.28
CA ARG A 128 -24.09 -8.61 -3.28
C ARG A 128 -25.52 -8.11 -3.13
N GLY A 129 -26.34 -8.40 -4.12
CA GLY A 129 -27.79 -8.44 -3.94
C GLY A 129 -28.14 -9.69 -3.14
N ARG A 130 -28.53 -9.51 -1.88
CA ARG A 130 -29.68 -10.12 -1.18
C ARG A 130 -29.46 -10.13 0.35
N GLY A 131 -30.42 -9.54 1.07
CA GLY A 131 -30.59 -9.64 2.52
C GLY A 131 -30.63 -8.29 3.20
#